data_AF-A0AAC8TA90-F1
#
_entry.id   AF-A0AAC8TA90-F1
#
_cell.length_a   1.000
_cell.length_b   1.000
_cell.length_c   1.000
_cell.angle_alpha   90.00
_cell.angle_beta   90.00
_cell.angle_gamma   90.00
#
_symmetry.space_group_name_H-M   'P 1'
#
loop_
_entity.id
_entity.type
_entity.pdbx_description
1 polymer ?
#
loop_
_entity_poly.entity_id
_entity_poly.type
_entity_poly.pdbx_seq_one_letter_code
_entity_poly.pdbx_strand_id
1 'polypeptide(L)'
;MKAFVMLGVLAVAVSPPDCAGDPPPPLYIDCPASQTLECENGGAVASFSPSVTGGVPGYSVSCQPPSGSVFPLGCNTGTCSASDSIGQDASCAHQVCVVDTLAPIITVKPEPVSLWAPNHEMLDFKLSHCVESVVDRCHGPLDVDAVGVISRAESDEVEDDSLVDDAVGDGHTCRDIELGGGSAARLRSERQGRGNGRVYTVHFTVTDPSGNRASAACQVQVVHDQSAPSDPAVRDACQYCEGTGCGTCPSASPACPVP
;
A
#
# COMPACT_ATOMS: atom_id res chain seq x y z
N MET A 1 -87.53 58.11 -38.61
CA MET A 1 -86.25 57.60 -39.16
C MET A 1 -85.20 57.85 -38.08
N LYS A 2 -84.50 56.90 -37.48
CA LYS A 2 -83.92 55.65 -37.98
C LYS A 2 -83.93 54.59 -36.88
N ALA A 3 -84.19 53.34 -37.27
CA ALA A 3 -83.91 52.16 -36.45
C ALA A 3 -82.40 51.87 -36.46
N PHE A 4 -81.83 51.54 -35.30
CA PHE A 4 -80.48 51.02 -35.18
C PHE A 4 -80.58 49.59 -34.66
N VAL A 5 -80.37 48.63 -35.56
CA VAL A 5 -80.26 47.20 -35.22
C VAL A 5 -78.84 46.98 -34.70
N MET A 6 -78.71 46.69 -33.40
CA MET A 6 -77.47 46.21 -32.80
C MET A 6 -77.30 44.74 -33.17
N LEU A 7 -76.41 44.48 -34.14
CA LEU A 7 -75.97 43.15 -34.50
C LEU A 7 -74.93 42.70 -33.47
N GLY A 8 -75.35 41.85 -32.52
CA GLY A 8 -74.45 41.21 -31.57
C GLY A 8 -73.54 40.23 -32.30
N VAL A 9 -72.27 40.62 -32.49
CA VAL A 9 -71.23 39.71 -32.99
C VAL A 9 -70.85 38.79 -31.84
N LEU A 10 -71.29 37.54 -31.91
CA LEU A 10 -70.83 36.47 -31.03
C LEU A 10 -69.37 36.16 -31.39
N ALA A 11 -68.43 36.69 -30.61
CA ALA A 11 -67.03 36.33 -30.71
C ALA A 11 -66.87 34.87 -30.27
N VAL A 12 -66.75 33.96 -31.24
CA VAL A 12 -66.27 32.61 -30.99
C VAL A 12 -64.80 32.75 -30.59
N ALA A 13 -64.51 32.56 -29.30
CA ALA A 13 -63.14 32.38 -28.84
C ALA A 13 -62.65 31.04 -29.40
N VAL A 14 -61.93 31.11 -30.51
CA VAL A 14 -61.17 29.96 -31.02
C VAL A 14 -60.00 29.79 -30.04
N SER A 15 -60.06 28.77 -29.19
CA SER A 15 -58.89 28.32 -28.44
C SER A 15 -57.73 28.11 -29.45
N PRO A 16 -56.49 28.51 -29.12
CA PRO A 16 -55.35 28.22 -29.99
C PRO A 16 -55.36 26.72 -30.32
N PRO A 17 -54.96 26.32 -31.54
CA PRO A 17 -54.95 24.92 -31.93
C PRO A 17 -54.15 24.14 -30.88
N ASP A 18 -54.82 23.19 -30.23
CA ASP A 18 -54.21 22.30 -29.26
C ASP A 18 -52.92 21.74 -29.87
N CYS A 19 -51.80 21.83 -29.15
CA CYS A 19 -50.55 21.14 -29.48
C CYS A 19 -50.68 19.60 -29.31
N ALA A 20 -51.89 19.05 -29.47
CA ALA A 20 -52.28 17.66 -29.21
C ALA A 20 -51.68 16.63 -30.19
N GLY A 21 -50.50 16.90 -30.74
CA GLY A 21 -49.79 16.01 -31.64
C GLY A 21 -48.27 16.17 -31.66
N ASP A 22 -47.67 17.02 -30.84
CA ASP A 22 -46.20 17.06 -30.74
C ASP A 22 -45.75 15.87 -29.87
N PRO A 23 -44.89 14.96 -30.37
CA PRO A 23 -44.36 13.87 -29.55
C PRO A 23 -43.57 14.43 -28.35
N PRO A 24 -43.64 13.76 -27.18
CA PRO A 24 -42.86 14.15 -26.02
C PRO A 24 -41.36 14.15 -26.35
N PRO A 25 -40.55 15.05 -25.76
CA PRO A 25 -39.12 15.08 -26.00
C PRO A 25 -38.47 13.76 -25.55
N PRO A 26 -37.37 13.33 -26.20
CA PRO A 26 -36.68 12.10 -25.81
C PRO A 26 -36.13 12.22 -24.39
N LEU A 27 -36.15 11.13 -23.65
CA LEU A 27 -35.53 11.04 -22.34
C LEU A 27 -34.01 10.93 -22.47
N TYR A 28 -33.26 11.75 -21.74
CA TYR A 28 -31.81 11.67 -21.65
C TYR A 28 -31.36 11.61 -20.20
N ILE A 29 -30.42 10.71 -19.90
CA ILE A 29 -29.71 10.66 -18.63
C ILE A 29 -28.26 11.13 -18.84
N ASP A 30 -27.87 12.15 -18.09
CA ASP A 30 -26.49 12.62 -18.03
C ASP A 30 -25.72 11.81 -17.00
N CYS A 31 -24.62 11.21 -17.46
CA CYS A 31 -23.91 10.23 -16.66
C CYS A 31 -22.96 10.89 -15.67
N PRO A 32 -22.77 10.30 -14.49
CA PRO A 32 -21.71 10.74 -13.61
C PRO A 32 -20.36 10.72 -14.31
N ALA A 33 -19.51 11.71 -13.99
CA ALA A 33 -18.12 11.67 -14.41
C ALA A 33 -17.42 10.41 -13.86
N SER A 34 -16.47 9.89 -14.62
CA SER A 34 -15.63 8.79 -14.12
C SER A 34 -14.78 9.26 -12.94
N GLN A 35 -14.57 8.38 -11.96
CA GLN A 35 -13.87 8.69 -10.72
C GLN A 35 -12.62 7.82 -10.57
N THR A 36 -11.57 8.41 -10.00
CA THR A 36 -10.42 7.68 -9.47
C THR A 36 -10.33 7.97 -7.98
N LEU A 37 -10.35 6.91 -7.16
CA LEU A 37 -10.39 7.00 -5.71
C LEU A 37 -9.26 6.16 -5.11
N GLU A 38 -8.70 6.63 -4.00
CA GLU A 38 -7.73 5.86 -3.23
C GLU A 38 -8.42 4.74 -2.45
N CYS A 39 -7.80 3.57 -2.44
CA CYS A 39 -8.27 2.41 -1.70
C CYS A 39 -8.09 2.58 -0.19
N GLU A 40 -9.10 2.15 0.55
CA GLU A 40 -9.09 2.01 2.00
C GLU A 40 -9.84 0.73 2.39
N ASN A 41 -9.17 -0.17 3.12
CA ASN A 41 -9.72 -1.48 3.52
C ASN A 41 -10.34 -2.29 2.36
N GLY A 42 -9.66 -2.34 1.21
CA GLY A 42 -10.01 -3.15 0.05
C GLY A 42 -10.91 -2.47 -0.99
N GLY A 43 -11.33 -1.22 -0.77
CA GLY A 43 -12.16 -0.49 -1.72
C GLY A 43 -12.27 1.01 -1.44
N ALA A 44 -13.17 1.68 -2.14
CA ALA A 44 -13.48 3.09 -1.90
C ALA A 44 -14.96 3.37 -2.09
N VAL A 45 -15.51 4.26 -1.26
CA VAL A 45 -16.91 4.72 -1.39
C VAL A 45 -16.99 5.74 -2.52
N ALA A 46 -17.76 5.43 -3.55
CA ALA A 46 -18.02 6.36 -4.65
C ALA A 46 -19.38 7.02 -4.51
N SER A 47 -19.43 8.33 -4.65
CA SER A 47 -20.66 9.11 -4.63
C SER A 47 -20.85 9.81 -5.96
N PHE A 48 -22.05 9.75 -6.50
CA PHE A 48 -22.43 10.34 -7.77
C PHE A 48 -23.91 10.73 -7.79
N SER A 49 -24.24 11.67 -8.67
CA SER A 49 -25.58 12.21 -8.86
C SER A 49 -25.88 12.34 -10.35
N PRO A 50 -26.43 11.29 -11.01
CA PRO A 50 -26.90 11.40 -12.39
C PRO A 50 -28.01 12.46 -12.48
N SER A 51 -28.12 13.10 -13.65
CA SER A 51 -29.20 14.06 -13.92
C SER A 51 -30.01 13.63 -15.14
N VAL A 52 -31.27 14.08 -15.22
CA VAL A 52 -32.20 13.69 -16.28
C VAL A 52 -32.72 14.94 -16.98
N THR A 53 -32.81 14.90 -18.30
CA THR A 53 -33.35 15.97 -19.14
C THR A 53 -34.28 15.39 -20.21
N GLY A 54 -35.19 16.21 -20.73
CA GLY A 54 -36.23 15.76 -21.66
C GLY A 54 -37.30 14.89 -20.99
N GLY A 55 -37.94 14.00 -21.75
CA GLY A 55 -39.01 13.12 -21.26
C GLY A 55 -40.23 13.85 -20.68
N VAL A 56 -41.06 13.10 -19.95
CA VAL A 56 -42.24 13.63 -19.24
C VAL A 56 -42.05 13.52 -17.71
N PRO A 57 -42.32 14.58 -16.93
CA PRO A 57 -42.10 14.56 -15.48
C PRO A 57 -42.75 13.38 -14.74
N GLY A 58 -42.03 12.86 -13.76
CA GLY A 58 -42.34 11.58 -13.09
C GLY A 58 -41.14 10.63 -13.15
N TYR A 59 -39.93 11.20 -13.09
CA TYR A 59 -38.70 10.46 -13.31
C TYR A 59 -38.40 9.50 -12.16
N SER A 60 -37.95 8.30 -12.52
CA SER A 60 -37.32 7.36 -11.60
C SER A 60 -35.87 7.17 -12.02
N VAL A 61 -34.92 7.44 -11.13
CA VAL A 61 -33.49 7.28 -11.42
C VAL A 61 -32.89 6.27 -10.45
N SER A 62 -32.16 5.30 -10.98
CA SER A 62 -31.49 4.27 -10.20
C SER A 62 -30.12 3.97 -10.78
N CYS A 63 -29.15 3.66 -9.93
CA CYS A 63 -27.83 3.22 -10.35
C CYS A 63 -27.45 1.92 -9.66
N GLN A 64 -26.66 1.10 -10.35
CA GLN A 64 -26.10 -0.14 -9.86
C GLN A 64 -24.59 -0.16 -10.10
N PRO A 65 -23.76 -0.23 -9.04
CA PRO A 65 -24.11 -0.05 -7.62
C PRO A 65 -24.76 1.31 -7.32
N PRO A 66 -25.56 1.47 -6.24
CA PRO A 66 -26.10 2.78 -5.86
C PRO A 66 -25.00 3.74 -5.38
N SER A 67 -25.25 5.03 -5.50
CA SER A 67 -24.38 6.08 -4.95
C SER A 67 -24.14 5.87 -3.45
N GLY A 68 -22.89 5.99 -3.01
CA GLY A 68 -22.45 5.65 -1.66
C GLY A 68 -22.04 4.18 -1.47
N SER A 69 -22.06 3.36 -2.53
CA SER A 69 -21.52 2.00 -2.47
C SER A 69 -20.00 1.98 -2.42
N VAL A 70 -19.46 0.93 -1.79
CA VAL A 70 -18.04 0.60 -1.86
C VAL A 70 -17.75 -0.12 -3.17
N PHE A 71 -16.79 0.39 -3.93
CA PHE A 71 -16.24 -0.25 -5.11
C PHE A 71 -14.91 -0.93 -4.74
N PRO A 72 -14.66 -2.17 -5.19
CA PRO A 72 -13.40 -2.87 -4.91
C PRO A 72 -12.24 -2.27 -5.72
N LEU A 73 -11.01 -2.59 -5.33
CA LEU A 73 -9.80 -2.25 -6.08
C LEU A 73 -9.93 -2.62 -7.58
N GLY A 74 -9.46 -1.72 -8.45
CA GLY A 74 -9.58 -1.81 -9.90
C GLY A 74 -10.67 -0.91 -10.49
N CYS A 75 -10.80 -0.94 -11.82
CA CYS A 75 -11.82 -0.17 -12.53
C CYS A 75 -13.12 -0.98 -12.68
N ASN A 76 -14.18 -0.45 -12.08
CA ASN A 76 -15.51 -1.03 -12.07
C ASN A 76 -16.47 -0.12 -12.87
N THR A 77 -17.46 -0.72 -13.50
CA THR A 77 -18.50 0.02 -14.25
C THR A 77 -19.76 0.12 -13.41
N GLY A 78 -20.22 1.34 -13.18
CA GLY A 78 -21.55 1.63 -12.63
C GLY A 78 -22.52 1.96 -13.77
N THR A 79 -23.73 1.45 -13.70
CA THR A 79 -24.79 1.71 -14.69
C THR A 79 -25.92 2.47 -14.03
N CYS A 80 -26.33 3.59 -14.62
CA CYS A 80 -27.49 4.36 -14.19
C CYS A 80 -28.60 4.28 -15.25
N SER A 81 -29.83 4.13 -14.78
CA SER A 81 -31.04 4.09 -15.60
C SER A 81 -32.04 5.12 -15.10
N ALA A 82 -32.70 5.78 -16.04
CA ALA A 82 -33.81 6.68 -15.80
C ALA A 82 -35.03 6.23 -16.58
N SER A 83 -36.20 6.32 -15.97
CA SER A 83 -37.49 6.16 -16.65
C SER A 83 -38.39 7.37 -16.39
N ASP A 84 -39.34 7.63 -17.29
CA ASP A 84 -40.30 8.74 -17.19
C ASP A 84 -41.75 8.25 -16.99
N SER A 85 -42.72 9.17 -16.81
CA SER A 85 -44.11 8.79 -16.49
C SER A 85 -44.87 8.11 -17.62
N ILE A 86 -44.36 8.19 -18.85
CA ILE A 86 -44.97 7.58 -20.03
C ILE A 86 -44.22 6.32 -20.49
N GLY A 87 -43.20 5.90 -19.73
CA GLY A 87 -42.45 4.67 -19.95
C GLY A 87 -41.30 4.81 -20.95
N GLN A 88 -40.78 6.01 -21.20
CA GLN A 88 -39.48 6.15 -21.87
C GLN A 88 -38.37 5.72 -20.90
N ASP A 89 -37.32 5.07 -21.43
CA ASP A 89 -36.15 4.64 -20.67
C ASP A 89 -34.86 5.19 -21.29
N ALA A 90 -33.92 5.60 -20.43
CA ALA A 90 -32.56 5.97 -20.81
C ALA A 90 -31.57 5.33 -19.85
N SER A 91 -30.40 4.92 -20.35
CA SER A 91 -29.34 4.36 -19.52
C SER A 91 -27.98 4.90 -19.93
N CYS A 92 -27.07 4.94 -18.98
CA CYS A 92 -25.69 5.31 -19.21
C CYS A 92 -24.76 4.58 -18.24
N ALA A 93 -23.48 4.51 -18.56
CA ALA A 93 -22.46 3.88 -17.74
C ALA A 93 -21.36 4.88 -17.37
N HIS A 94 -20.84 4.77 -16.15
CA HIS A 94 -19.69 5.52 -15.67
C HIS A 94 -18.65 4.56 -15.08
N GLN A 95 -17.39 5.00 -15.02
CA GLN A 95 -16.30 4.20 -14.49
C GLN A 95 -15.89 4.70 -13.10
N VAL A 96 -15.66 3.77 -12.18
CA VAL A 96 -15.06 4.04 -10.86
C VAL A 96 -13.81 3.18 -10.75
N CYS A 97 -12.65 3.83 -10.80
CA CYS A 97 -11.36 3.18 -10.62
C CYS A 97 -10.88 3.40 -9.18
N VAL A 98 -10.77 2.32 -8.42
CA VAL A 98 -10.14 2.34 -7.10
C VAL A 98 -8.70 1.88 -7.27
N VAL A 99 -7.76 2.70 -6.84
CA VAL A 99 -6.33 2.43 -6.94
C VAL A 99 -5.69 2.53 -5.57
N ASP A 100 -4.61 1.80 -5.35
CA ASP A 100 -3.81 1.94 -4.16
C ASP A 100 -2.45 2.52 -4.55
N THR A 101 -2.19 3.76 -4.14
CA THR A 101 -0.96 4.48 -4.44
C THR A 101 -0.08 4.69 -3.20
N LEU A 102 -0.50 4.20 -2.04
CA LEU A 102 0.16 4.46 -0.78
C LEU A 102 1.03 3.27 -0.38
N ALA A 103 2.24 3.56 0.10
CA ALA A 103 3.12 2.53 0.61
C ALA A 103 2.68 2.03 2.00
N PRO A 104 2.99 0.76 2.36
CA PRO A 104 2.72 0.24 3.69
C PRO A 104 3.55 0.98 4.75
N ILE A 105 3.01 1.07 5.96
CA ILE A 105 3.70 1.61 7.14
C ILE A 105 4.37 0.45 7.88
N ILE A 106 5.68 0.57 8.13
CA ILE A 106 6.48 -0.41 8.87
C ILE A 106 6.74 0.11 10.28
N THR A 107 6.41 -0.68 11.30
CA THR A 107 6.77 -0.43 12.69
C THR A 107 7.82 -1.45 13.13
N VAL A 108 9.01 -0.97 13.44
CA VAL A 108 10.12 -1.81 13.94
C VAL A 108 10.12 -1.77 15.47
N LYS A 109 10.42 -2.91 16.11
CA LYS A 109 10.57 -2.99 17.56
C LYS A 109 11.72 -2.07 18.02
N PRO A 110 11.60 -1.41 19.18
CA PRO A 110 12.61 -0.49 19.66
C PRO A 110 13.90 -1.20 20.10
N GLU A 111 13.79 -2.44 20.57
CA GLU A 111 14.92 -3.22 21.07
C GLU A 111 15.57 -4.05 19.96
N PRO A 112 16.92 -4.10 19.89
CA PRO A 112 17.62 -4.96 18.95
C PRO A 112 17.40 -6.44 19.30
N VAL A 113 17.39 -7.30 18.28
CA VAL A 113 17.30 -8.76 18.47
C VAL A 113 18.62 -9.26 19.04
N SER A 114 18.60 -9.97 20.16
CA SER A 114 19.84 -10.54 20.73
C SER A 114 20.10 -11.94 20.19
N LEU A 115 21.31 -12.16 19.65
CA LEU A 115 21.86 -13.47 19.36
C LEU A 115 22.72 -13.90 20.55
N TRP A 116 22.34 -15.01 21.19
CA TRP A 116 23.05 -15.54 22.36
C TRP A 116 22.95 -17.07 22.38
N ALA A 117 23.99 -17.80 22.79
CA ALA A 117 25.30 -17.35 23.29
C ALA A 117 26.30 -16.97 22.17
N PRO A 118 27.35 -16.16 22.44
CA PRO A 118 28.43 -15.93 21.48
C PRO A 118 29.26 -17.22 21.32
N ASN A 119 28.70 -18.18 20.60
CA ASN A 119 29.19 -19.55 20.45
C ASN A 119 29.64 -19.83 19.01
N HIS A 120 29.71 -18.79 18.17
CA HIS A 120 30.12 -18.83 16.78
C HIS A 120 29.16 -19.64 15.88
N GLU A 121 27.96 -19.96 16.37
CA GLU A 121 26.95 -20.64 15.58
C GLU A 121 26.18 -19.66 14.69
N MET A 122 25.80 -20.14 13.51
CA MET A 122 24.88 -19.43 12.63
C MET A 122 23.45 -19.62 13.10
N LEU A 123 22.77 -18.52 13.44
CA LEU A 123 21.38 -18.50 13.90
C LEU A 123 20.46 -17.96 12.82
N ASP A 124 19.29 -18.59 12.69
CA ASP A 124 18.26 -18.15 11.76
C ASP A 124 17.60 -16.85 12.25
N PHE A 125 17.55 -15.88 11.37
CA PHE A 125 16.92 -14.58 11.56
C PHE A 125 15.76 -14.41 10.56
N LYS A 126 14.64 -13.87 11.06
CA LYS A 126 13.49 -13.47 10.25
C LYS A 126 13.11 -12.03 10.57
N LEU A 127 12.49 -11.34 9.60
CA LEU A 127 12.01 -9.98 9.81
C LEU A 127 11.00 -9.88 10.95
N SER A 128 10.14 -10.89 11.16
CA SER A 128 9.23 -10.95 12.32
C SER A 128 9.92 -10.91 13.70
N HIS A 129 11.22 -11.20 13.78
CA HIS A 129 11.98 -11.04 15.01
C HIS A 129 12.12 -9.56 15.40
N CYS A 130 12.30 -8.66 14.44
CA CYS A 130 12.54 -7.24 14.70
C CYS A 130 11.42 -6.29 14.25
N VAL A 131 10.49 -6.75 13.40
CA VAL A 131 9.35 -5.96 12.95
C VAL A 131 8.15 -6.26 13.85
N GLU A 132 7.52 -5.20 14.35
CA GLU A 132 6.32 -5.29 15.19
C GLU A 132 5.07 -5.43 14.34
N SER A 133 4.93 -4.58 13.32
CA SER A 133 3.79 -4.63 12.40
C SER A 133 4.11 -4.01 11.05
N VAL A 134 3.40 -4.49 10.03
CA VAL A 134 3.30 -3.82 8.74
C VAL A 134 1.81 -3.63 8.47
N VAL A 135 1.40 -2.39 8.21
CA VAL A 135 0.00 -2.06 7.93
C VAL A 135 -0.06 -1.22 6.67
N ASP A 136 -0.87 -1.67 5.73
CA ASP A 136 -1.24 -0.90 4.57
C ASP A 136 -2.68 -0.37 4.69
N ARG A 137 -2.95 0.80 4.10
CA ARG A 137 -4.28 1.43 4.15
C ARG A 137 -5.30 0.64 3.34
N CYS A 138 -4.92 0.10 2.19
CA CYS A 138 -5.80 -0.68 1.33
C CYS A 138 -5.91 -2.12 1.81
N HIS A 139 -4.80 -2.77 2.11
CA HIS A 139 -4.73 -4.21 2.38
C HIS A 139 -4.80 -4.57 3.87
N GLY A 140 -4.71 -3.61 4.77
CA GLY A 140 -4.68 -3.85 6.22
C GLY A 140 -3.34 -4.45 6.67
N PRO A 141 -3.33 -5.30 7.73
CA PRO A 141 -2.12 -5.93 8.22
C PRO A 141 -1.48 -6.86 7.18
N LEU A 142 -0.16 -6.74 6.99
CA LEU A 142 0.63 -7.57 6.10
C LEU A 142 1.60 -8.44 6.89
N ASP A 143 1.78 -9.69 6.46
CA ASP A 143 2.78 -10.60 7.01
C ASP A 143 4.17 -10.24 6.47
N VAL A 144 4.99 -9.61 7.32
CA VAL A 144 6.34 -9.17 6.95
C VAL A 144 7.23 -10.31 6.43
N ASP A 145 7.03 -11.54 6.90
CA ASP A 145 7.86 -12.66 6.45
C ASP A 145 7.46 -13.14 5.05
N ALA A 146 6.24 -12.80 4.59
CA ALA A 146 5.75 -13.11 3.25
C ALA A 146 6.02 -11.99 2.23
N VAL A 147 5.91 -10.73 2.65
CA VAL A 147 6.01 -9.56 1.74
C VAL A 147 7.32 -8.79 1.84
N GLY A 148 8.12 -9.06 2.87
CA GLY A 148 9.40 -8.42 3.12
C GLY A 148 10.56 -9.14 2.41
N VAL A 149 11.48 -8.34 1.89
CA VAL A 149 12.73 -8.82 1.28
C VAL A 149 13.91 -8.09 1.90
N ILE A 150 14.81 -8.85 2.53
CA ILE A 150 16.11 -8.38 3.00
C ILE A 150 16.97 -8.11 1.77
N SER A 151 17.40 -6.86 1.62
CA SER A 151 18.22 -6.42 0.49
C SER A 151 19.71 -6.50 0.78
N ARG A 152 20.10 -6.24 2.04
CA ARG A 152 21.45 -6.38 2.56
C ARG A 152 21.45 -6.47 4.08
N ALA A 153 22.55 -6.94 4.65
CA ALA A 153 22.86 -6.76 6.05
C ALA A 153 24.31 -6.28 6.21
N GLU A 154 24.50 -5.41 7.19
CA GLU A 154 25.77 -4.75 7.51
C GLU A 154 26.23 -5.24 8.88
N SER A 155 27.53 -5.43 9.09
CA SER A 155 28.16 -5.65 10.38
C SER A 155 29.12 -4.51 10.68
N ASP A 156 29.14 -4.06 11.92
CA ASP A 156 30.10 -3.10 12.44
C ASP A 156 31.44 -3.72 12.88
N GLU A 157 31.57 -5.04 12.74
CA GLU A 157 32.82 -5.78 12.90
C GLU A 157 33.25 -6.40 11.56
N VAL A 158 34.55 -6.61 11.40
CA VAL A 158 35.12 -7.24 10.19
C VAL A 158 34.78 -8.72 10.13
N GLU A 159 34.70 -9.27 8.91
CA GLU A 159 34.73 -10.73 8.69
C GLU A 159 36.19 -11.19 8.81
N ASP A 160 36.49 -12.10 9.73
CA ASP A 160 37.87 -12.41 10.10
C ASP A 160 38.21 -13.92 9.94
N ASP A 161 39.25 -14.20 9.14
CA ASP A 161 39.93 -15.51 9.03
C ASP A 161 41.45 -15.30 9.10
N SER A 162 41.92 -14.56 10.12
CA SER A 162 43.19 -14.79 10.86
C SER A 162 44.28 -13.69 10.89
N LEU A 163 45.06 -13.76 11.99
CA LEU A 163 46.47 -13.36 12.21
C LEU A 163 46.83 -11.97 12.79
N VAL A 164 45.88 -11.22 13.36
CA VAL A 164 46.27 -10.18 14.33
C VAL A 164 46.10 -10.74 15.75
N ASP A 165 47.12 -10.54 16.56
CA ASP A 165 47.39 -11.20 17.84
C ASP A 165 46.48 -10.72 18.99
N ASP A 166 45.17 -10.65 18.78
CA ASP A 166 44.15 -10.48 19.82
C ASP A 166 43.48 -11.80 20.24
N ALA A 167 43.95 -12.91 19.65
CA ALA A 167 43.64 -14.30 19.94
C ALA A 167 43.50 -14.63 21.45
N VAL A 168 42.29 -14.41 21.98
CA VAL A 168 41.68 -15.22 23.04
C VAL A 168 40.17 -15.26 22.80
N GLY A 169 39.70 -16.24 22.00
CA GLY A 169 38.34 -16.79 22.11
C GLY A 169 37.27 -16.27 21.16
N ASP A 170 37.60 -15.64 20.02
CA ASP A 170 36.65 -15.05 19.07
C ASP A 170 36.31 -15.92 17.85
N GLY A 171 37.00 -17.03 17.59
CA GLY A 171 36.51 -18.07 16.67
C GLY A 171 37.01 -18.02 15.23
N HIS A 172 37.55 -16.90 14.75
CA HIS A 172 38.10 -16.72 13.40
C HIS A 172 37.21 -17.33 12.31
N THR A 173 35.93 -16.97 12.26
CA THR A 173 35.02 -17.53 11.28
C THR A 173 34.64 -16.55 10.18
N CYS A 174 34.66 -17.04 8.94
CA CYS A 174 34.07 -16.34 7.80
C CYS A 174 32.58 -16.64 7.67
N ARG A 175 31.90 -15.77 6.93
CA ARG A 175 30.46 -15.78 6.62
C ARG A 175 29.67 -15.58 7.90
N ASP A 176 29.72 -14.36 8.43
CA ASP A 176 28.89 -13.96 9.56
C ASP A 176 27.48 -13.57 9.13
N ILE A 177 27.30 -13.33 7.84
CA ILE A 177 26.02 -12.98 7.22
C ILE A 177 25.77 -13.90 6.02
N GLU A 178 24.68 -14.65 6.08
CA GLU A 178 24.17 -15.40 4.93
C GLU A 178 22.73 -14.97 4.64
N LEU A 179 22.48 -14.32 3.50
CA LEU A 179 21.12 -13.93 3.11
C LEU A 179 20.38 -15.14 2.50
N GLY A 180 19.23 -15.49 3.07
CA GLY A 180 18.42 -16.65 2.65
C GLY A 180 17.48 -16.36 1.47
N GLY A 181 17.42 -15.11 1.01
CA GLY A 181 16.39 -14.63 0.07
C GLY A 181 15.05 -14.37 0.77
N GLY A 182 14.32 -13.36 0.31
CA GLY A 182 13.08 -12.94 0.98
C GLY A 182 13.37 -12.37 2.38
N SER A 183 12.60 -12.78 3.38
CA SER A 183 12.62 -12.24 4.75
C SER A 183 13.58 -12.94 5.71
N ALA A 184 14.36 -13.92 5.22
CA ALA A 184 15.24 -14.73 6.06
C ALA A 184 16.72 -14.43 5.82
N ALA A 185 17.50 -14.47 6.89
CA ALA A 185 18.95 -14.46 6.88
C ALA A 185 19.46 -15.43 7.96
N ARG A 186 20.73 -15.81 7.89
CA ARG A 186 21.43 -16.45 8.99
C ARG A 186 22.54 -15.50 9.41
N LEU A 187 22.59 -15.22 10.69
CA LEU A 187 23.57 -14.32 11.30
C LEU A 187 24.36 -15.08 12.33
N ARG A 188 25.67 -14.87 12.37
CA ARG A 188 26.50 -15.56 13.34
C ARG A 188 26.35 -14.94 14.72
N SER A 189 26.27 -15.79 15.72
CA SER A 189 26.40 -15.38 17.12
C SER A 189 27.89 -15.33 17.49
N GLU A 190 28.61 -14.40 16.87
CA GLU A 190 30.05 -14.15 17.08
C GLU A 190 30.29 -12.65 17.28
N ARG A 191 31.36 -12.33 18.01
CA ARG A 191 31.80 -10.97 18.28
C ARG A 191 33.28 -10.95 18.56
N GLN A 192 33.93 -9.80 18.34
CA GLN A 192 35.32 -9.62 18.75
C GLN A 192 35.45 -9.74 20.28
N GLY A 193 36.43 -10.50 20.75
CA GLY A 193 36.59 -10.81 22.18
C GLY A 193 36.82 -9.58 23.06
N ARG A 194 37.45 -8.53 22.50
CA ARG A 194 37.74 -7.24 23.15
C ARG A 194 36.81 -6.10 22.70
N GLY A 195 35.87 -6.39 21.81
CA GLY A 195 34.91 -5.40 21.31
C GLY A 195 33.83 -5.05 22.31
N ASN A 196 33.02 -4.06 21.94
CA ASN A 196 31.79 -3.63 22.61
C ASN A 196 30.57 -4.50 22.25
N GLY A 197 30.80 -5.66 21.62
CA GLY A 197 29.75 -6.51 21.07
C GLY A 197 29.46 -6.17 19.61
N ARG A 198 28.91 -7.13 18.88
CA ARG A 198 28.65 -6.97 17.45
C ARG A 198 27.24 -6.44 17.22
N VAL A 199 27.07 -5.52 16.27
CA VAL A 199 25.76 -5.11 15.73
C VAL A 199 25.67 -5.41 14.24
N TYR A 200 24.69 -6.24 13.89
CA TYR A 200 24.19 -6.33 12.52
C TYR A 200 23.08 -5.30 12.28
N THR A 201 23.15 -4.58 11.17
CA THR A 201 22.05 -3.76 10.65
C THR A 201 21.44 -4.44 9.43
N VAL A 202 20.23 -4.96 9.56
CA VAL A 202 19.52 -5.65 8.48
C VAL A 202 18.59 -4.68 7.76
N HIS A 203 18.83 -4.47 6.46
CA HIS A 203 18.02 -3.60 5.60
C HIS A 203 17.02 -4.42 4.80
N PHE A 204 15.77 -3.98 4.78
CA PHE A 204 14.71 -4.69 4.08
C PHE A 204 13.70 -3.74 3.44
N THR A 205 12.99 -4.27 2.46
CA THR A 205 11.91 -3.59 1.74
C THR A 205 10.66 -4.45 1.81
N VAL A 206 9.54 -3.85 2.18
CA VAL A 206 8.21 -4.47 2.13
C VAL A 206 7.47 -3.94 0.92
N THR A 207 6.81 -4.83 0.18
CA THR A 207 5.99 -4.49 -0.99
C THR A 207 4.55 -4.96 -0.73
N ASP A 208 3.58 -4.05 -0.82
CA ASP A 208 2.17 -4.44 -0.72
C ASP A 208 1.69 -5.17 -2.00
N PRO A 209 0.49 -5.78 -1.99
CA PRO A 209 -0.06 -6.45 -3.17
C PRO A 209 -0.34 -5.55 -4.38
N SER A 210 -0.44 -4.22 -4.20
CA SER A 210 -0.59 -3.24 -5.28
C SER A 210 0.75 -2.75 -5.86
N GLY A 211 1.86 -3.14 -5.23
CA GLY A 211 3.22 -2.87 -5.69
C GLY A 211 3.86 -1.64 -5.06
N ASN A 212 3.21 -0.97 -4.11
CA ASN A 212 3.85 0.14 -3.39
C ASN A 212 4.84 -0.41 -2.36
N ARG A 213 5.92 0.36 -2.12
CA ARG A 213 7.10 -0.12 -1.41
C ARG A 213 7.49 0.81 -0.27
N ALA A 214 7.83 0.22 0.87
CA ALA A 214 8.46 0.91 1.99
C ALA A 214 9.72 0.16 2.42
N SER A 215 10.75 0.89 2.86
CA SER A 215 12.01 0.30 3.31
C SER A 215 12.30 0.72 4.75
N ALA A 216 12.91 -0.19 5.51
CA ALA A 216 13.33 0.03 6.87
C ALA A 216 14.60 -0.77 7.17
N ALA A 217 15.14 -0.59 8.37
CA ALA A 217 16.22 -1.40 8.89
C ALA A 217 16.00 -1.70 10.37
N CYS A 218 16.53 -2.82 10.83
CA CYS A 218 16.53 -3.17 12.24
C CYS A 218 17.88 -3.71 12.68
N GLN A 219 18.11 -3.67 13.99
CA GLN A 219 19.38 -4.07 14.59
C GLN A 219 19.27 -5.45 15.22
N VAL A 220 20.33 -6.22 15.06
CA VAL A 220 20.56 -7.51 15.71
C VAL A 220 21.91 -7.39 16.41
N GLN A 221 22.03 -7.86 17.64
CA GLN A 221 23.22 -7.70 18.45
C GLN A 221 23.73 -9.01 19.04
N VAL A 222 25.05 -9.09 19.21
CA VAL A 222 25.74 -10.12 19.99
C VAL A 222 26.43 -9.39 21.16
N VAL A 223 25.80 -9.42 22.34
CA VAL A 223 26.27 -8.67 23.52
C VAL A 223 27.50 -9.31 24.18
N HIS A 224 28.30 -8.48 24.88
CA HIS A 224 29.48 -8.97 25.60
C HIS A 224 29.13 -9.68 26.90
N ASP A 225 28.23 -9.10 27.70
CA ASP A 225 27.77 -9.59 29.00
C ASP A 225 26.24 -9.51 29.13
N GLN A 226 25.58 -10.61 29.51
CA GLN A 226 24.13 -10.64 29.78
C GLN A 226 23.74 -10.22 31.19
N SER A 227 24.71 -10.11 32.10
CA SER A 227 24.51 -9.76 33.50
C SER A 227 24.04 -8.31 33.67
N ALA A 228 24.23 -7.48 32.64
CA ALA A 228 23.84 -6.09 32.61
C ALA A 228 23.01 -5.80 31.33
N PRO A 229 21.68 -5.74 31.42
CA PRO A 229 20.81 -5.24 30.34
C PRO A 229 21.17 -3.82 29.85
N SER A 230 22.04 -3.12 30.59
CA SER A 230 22.54 -1.78 30.34
C SER A 230 23.85 -1.72 29.54
N ASP A 231 24.41 -2.84 29.08
CA ASP A 231 25.59 -2.88 28.22
C ASP A 231 25.25 -3.49 26.83
N PRO A 232 24.40 -2.81 26.04
CA PRO A 232 24.06 -3.27 24.71
C PRO A 232 25.28 -3.20 23.79
N ALA A 233 25.26 -3.98 22.71
CA ALA A 233 26.28 -3.81 21.69
C ALA A 233 26.18 -2.40 21.10
N VAL A 234 27.32 -1.76 20.89
CA VAL A 234 27.36 -0.37 20.41
C VAL A 234 27.60 -0.41 18.91
N ARG A 235 26.63 0.11 18.15
CA ARG A 235 26.75 0.19 16.69
C ARG A 235 27.87 1.14 16.28
N ASP A 236 28.92 0.58 15.71
CA ASP A 236 30.04 1.32 15.12
C ASP A 236 29.89 1.49 13.58
N ALA A 237 30.95 1.99 12.94
CA ALA A 237 30.98 2.14 11.49
C ALA A 237 30.97 0.78 10.80
N CYS A 238 30.19 0.65 9.72
CA CYS A 238 30.09 -0.59 8.94
C CYS A 238 31.47 -1.06 8.47
N GLN A 239 31.83 -2.28 8.84
CA GLN A 239 33.08 -2.96 8.49
C GLN A 239 32.86 -4.07 7.46
N TYR A 240 31.67 -4.65 7.42
CA TYR A 240 31.30 -5.66 6.44
C TYR A 240 29.84 -5.51 5.99
N CYS A 241 29.55 -5.84 4.74
CA CYS A 241 28.21 -5.86 4.20
C CYS A 241 28.00 -6.96 3.18
N GLU A 242 26.91 -7.71 3.35
CA GLU A 242 26.46 -8.74 2.42
C GLU A 242 25.17 -8.29 1.74
N GLY A 243 25.08 -8.48 0.41
CA GLY A 243 23.89 -8.19 -0.39
C GLY A 243 24.01 -6.96 -1.30
N THR A 244 22.87 -6.36 -1.63
CA THR A 244 22.79 -5.28 -2.63
C THR A 244 22.80 -3.89 -2.00
N GLY A 245 23.55 -2.97 -2.61
CA GLY A 245 23.55 -1.57 -2.18
C GLY A 245 24.37 -1.30 -0.92
N CYS A 246 25.47 -2.03 -0.70
CA CYS A 246 26.41 -1.83 0.41
C CYS A 246 27.15 -0.47 0.40
N GLY A 247 27.04 0.31 -0.68
CA GLY A 247 27.60 1.66 -0.75
C GLY A 247 29.11 1.68 -0.53
N THR A 248 29.54 2.35 0.53
CA THR A 248 30.96 2.44 0.95
C THR A 248 31.35 1.36 1.95
N CYS A 249 30.41 0.56 2.45
CA CYS A 249 30.74 -0.51 3.37
C CYS A 249 31.45 -1.65 2.61
N PRO A 250 32.55 -2.20 3.14
CA PRO A 250 33.27 -3.28 2.47
C PRO A 250 32.37 -4.49 2.23
N SER A 251 32.30 -4.95 0.97
CA SER A 251 31.52 -6.13 0.56
C SER A 251 32.40 -7.36 0.28
N ALA A 252 33.67 -7.28 0.62
CA ALA A 252 34.64 -8.35 0.51
C ALA A 252 35.65 -8.16 1.64
N SER A 253 35.86 -9.19 2.45
CA SER A 253 36.97 -9.21 3.39
C SER A 253 38.18 -9.86 2.71
N PRO A 254 39.34 -9.19 2.67
CA PRO A 254 40.58 -9.80 2.16
C PRO A 254 40.97 -11.09 2.90
N ALA A 255 40.51 -11.26 4.14
CA ALA A 255 40.74 -12.45 4.96
C ALA A 255 39.78 -13.60 4.59
N CYS A 256 38.59 -13.29 4.06
CA CYS A 256 37.57 -14.27 3.68
C CYS A 256 37.31 -14.23 2.16
N PRO A 257 38.11 -14.94 1.34
CA PRO A 257 37.88 -14.99 -0.09
C PRO A 257 36.52 -15.64 -0.40
N VAL A 258 35.70 -14.95 -1.18
CA VAL A 258 34.50 -15.52 -1.79
C VAL A 258 34.89 -16.70 -2.69
N PRO A 259 34.13 -17.82 -2.69
CA PRO A 259 34.43 -18.99 -3.51
C PRO A 259 34.30 -18.75 -5.02
#